data_AF-A0A2V8X1R0-F1
#
_entry.id   AF-A0A2V8X1R0-F1
#
_cell.length_a   1.000
_cell.length_b   1.000
_cell.length_c   1.000
_cell.angle_alpha   90.00
_cell.angle_beta   90.00
_cell.angle_gamma   90.00
#
_symmetry.space_group_name_H-M   'P 1'
#
loop_
_entity.id
_entity.type
_entity.pdbx_description
1 polymer ?
#
loop_
_entity_poly.entity_id
_entity_poly.type
_entity_poly.pdbx_seq_one_letter_code
_entity_poly.pdbx_strand_id
1 'polypeptide(L)'
;MVDLEEYNRKLYQKDHGTRCPGLVRVNFYGDGKPTYALVLIAGENPKRKAELIVARQVAGGWEIRSLETSDGTPVVWREGPGKYDDIYGEKKIRAKNSVIVLCWYGSSAIVYAWTGKEVEKVWLSD
;
A
#
# COMPACT_ATOMS: atom_id res chain seq x y z
N MET A 1 -3.44 -11.29 10.26
CA MET A 1 -2.41 -10.93 11.26
C MET A 1 -1.45 -12.09 11.56
N VAL A 2 -1.79 -13.33 11.18
CA VAL A 2 -0.91 -14.50 11.38
C VAL A 2 0.27 -14.53 10.43
N ASP A 3 0.18 -13.85 9.28
CA ASP A 3 1.25 -13.81 8.28
C ASP A 3 2.43 -12.94 8.72
N LEU A 4 2.16 -11.91 9.54
CA LEU A 4 3.20 -11.06 10.11
C LEU A 4 3.90 -11.79 11.26
N GLU A 5 5.23 -11.75 11.23
CA GLU A 5 6.05 -12.12 12.37
C GLU A 5 5.69 -11.28 13.60
N GLU A 6 5.90 -11.85 14.79
CA GLU A 6 5.43 -11.25 16.05
C GLU A 6 5.91 -9.81 16.25
N TYR A 7 7.17 -9.53 15.90
CA TYR A 7 7.77 -8.20 15.98
C TYR A 7 7.04 -7.20 15.10
N ASN A 8 6.88 -7.50 13.81
CA ASN A 8 6.20 -6.63 12.84
C ASN A 8 4.72 -6.44 13.18
N ARG A 9 4.07 -7.49 13.71
CA ARG A 9 2.68 -7.41 14.20
C ARG A 9 2.55 -6.41 15.34
N LYS A 10 3.47 -6.44 16.32
CA LYS A 10 3.46 -5.51 17.47
C LYS A 10 3.65 -4.05 17.02
N LEU A 11 4.55 -3.81 16.06
CA LEU A 11 4.75 -2.48 15.48
C LEU A 11 3.49 -1.99 14.76
N TYR A 12 2.91 -2.80 13.86
CA TYR A 12 1.68 -2.43 13.16
C TYR A 12 0.53 -2.16 14.14
N GLN A 13 0.38 -2.98 15.18
CA GLN A 13 -0.67 -2.78 16.18
C GLN A 13 -0.48 -1.50 16.99
N LYS A 14 0.76 -1.10 17.26
CA LYS A 14 1.06 0.18 17.92
C LYS A 14 0.65 1.37 17.05
N ASP A 15 0.95 1.33 15.76
CA ASP A 15 0.71 2.45 14.84
C ASP A 15 -0.74 2.49 14.33
N HIS A 16 -1.35 1.31 14.16
CA HIS A 16 -2.61 1.15 13.45
C HIS A 16 -3.72 0.44 14.23
N GLY A 17 -3.46 0.00 15.45
CA GLY A 17 -4.44 -0.67 16.31
C GLY A 17 -4.87 -2.03 15.76
N THR A 18 -6.18 -2.28 15.76
CA THR A 18 -6.78 -3.55 15.32
C THR A 18 -7.10 -3.59 13.83
N ARG A 19 -6.66 -2.60 13.04
CA ARG A 19 -6.89 -2.56 11.59
C ARG A 19 -6.28 -3.78 10.89
N CYS A 20 -6.83 -4.14 9.72
CA CYS A 20 -6.28 -5.24 8.93
C CYS A 20 -4.99 -4.77 8.22
N PRO A 21 -3.83 -5.42 8.46
CA PRO A 21 -2.57 -5.02 7.84
C PRO A 21 -2.48 -5.30 6.33
N GLY A 22 -3.36 -6.15 5.79
CA GLY A 22 -3.35 -6.52 4.37
C GLY A 22 -4.49 -5.90 3.56
N LEU A 23 -5.29 -5.01 4.14
CA LEU A 23 -6.48 -4.46 3.49
C LEU A 23 -6.76 -3.03 3.96
N VAL A 24 -6.91 -2.11 3.02
CA VAL A 24 -7.35 -0.74 3.30
C VAL A 24 -8.34 -0.24 2.25
N ARG A 25 -9.40 0.43 2.70
CA ARG A 25 -10.27 1.23 1.82
C ARG A 25 -9.64 2.60 1.64
N VAL A 26 -9.50 3.06 0.40
CA VAL A 26 -8.79 4.31 0.05
C VAL A 26 -9.56 5.07 -1.02
N ASN A 27 -9.56 6.40 -1.01
CA ASN A 27 -10.08 7.21 -2.12
C ASN A 27 -8.93 7.53 -3.10
N PHE A 28 -8.35 6.49 -3.70
CA PHE A 28 -7.10 6.61 -4.47
C PHE A 28 -7.27 7.44 -5.75
N TYR A 29 -8.37 7.22 -6.47
CA TYR A 29 -8.66 7.90 -7.74
C TYR A 29 -9.34 9.27 -7.55
N GLY A 30 -9.84 9.58 -6.35
CA GLY A 30 -10.53 10.83 -6.04
C GLY A 30 -11.98 10.91 -6.52
N ASP A 31 -12.52 9.82 -7.07
CA ASP A 31 -13.86 9.76 -7.66
C ASP A 31 -14.96 9.31 -6.67
N GLY A 32 -14.58 9.06 -5.40
CA GLY A 32 -15.51 8.61 -4.36
C GLY A 32 -15.98 7.16 -4.51
N LYS A 33 -15.55 6.44 -5.56
CA LYS A 33 -15.95 5.04 -5.76
C LYS A 33 -15.24 4.14 -4.77
N PRO A 34 -15.89 3.07 -4.28
CA PRO A 34 -15.22 2.08 -3.43
C PRO A 34 -13.94 1.57 -4.08
N THR A 35 -12.81 1.84 -3.44
CA THR A 35 -11.50 1.37 -3.87
C THR A 35 -10.79 0.76 -2.67
N TYR A 36 -10.27 -0.44 -2.88
CA TYR A 36 -9.53 -1.21 -1.88
C TYR A 36 -8.13 -1.47 -2.39
N ALA A 37 -7.15 -1.31 -1.51
CA ALA A 37 -5.81 -1.83 -1.70
C ALA A 37 -5.63 -3.05 -0.80
N LEU A 38 -5.14 -4.15 -1.39
CA LEU A 38 -4.97 -5.44 -0.72
C LEU A 38 -3.56 -5.96 -0.96
N VAL A 39 -2.99 -6.61 0.05
CA VAL A 39 -1.76 -7.40 -0.11
C VAL A 39 -2.15 -8.87 -0.12
N LEU A 40 -1.91 -9.53 -1.25
CA LEU A 40 -2.05 -10.97 -1.37
C LEU A 40 -0.70 -11.62 -1.10
N ILE A 41 -0.66 -12.59 -0.20
CA ILE A 41 0.56 -13.32 0.14
C ILE A 41 0.39 -14.77 -0.29
N ALA A 42 1.35 -15.26 -1.07
CA ALA A 42 1.38 -16.63 -1.56
C ALA A 42 2.70 -17.31 -1.18
N GLY A 43 2.63 -18.63 -0.97
CA GLY A 43 3.76 -19.46 -0.57
C GLY A 43 4.03 -19.46 0.92
N GLU A 44 5.09 -20.16 1.31
CA GLU A 44 5.53 -20.34 2.69
C GLU A 44 6.91 -19.71 2.91
N ASN A 45 7.22 -19.35 4.15
CA ASN A 45 8.52 -18.78 4.52
C ASN A 45 9.63 -19.81 4.20
N PRO A 46 10.74 -19.48 3.49
CA PRO A 46 11.21 -18.16 3.06
C PRO A 46 10.80 -17.70 1.66
N LYS A 47 10.00 -18.48 0.94
CA LYS A 47 9.62 -18.20 -0.46
C LYS A 47 8.31 -17.42 -0.58
N ARG A 48 7.93 -16.65 0.45
CA ARG A 48 6.70 -15.85 0.41
C ARG A 48 6.84 -14.72 -0.60
N LYS A 49 5.88 -14.66 -1.51
CA LYS A 49 5.68 -13.55 -2.43
C LYS A 49 4.47 -12.75 -2.00
N ALA A 50 4.56 -11.44 -2.14
CA ALA A 50 3.49 -10.51 -1.86
C ALA A 50 3.17 -9.68 -3.10
N GLU A 51 1.88 -9.53 -3.39
CA GLU A 51 1.36 -8.74 -4.49
C GLU A 51 0.41 -7.66 -3.97
N LEU A 52 0.69 -6.40 -4.32
CA LEU A 52 -0.19 -5.27 -4.01
C LEU A 52 -1.22 -5.13 -5.13
N ILE A 53 -2.48 -5.39 -4.79
CA ILE A 53 -3.63 -5.26 -5.69
C ILE A 53 -4.45 -4.02 -5.32
N VAL A 54 -4.86 -3.25 -6.33
CA VAL A 54 -5.88 -2.21 -6.19
C VAL A 54 -7.13 -2.61 -6.96
N ALA A 55 -8.24 -2.73 -6.24
CA ALA A 55 -9.55 -3.04 -6.78
C ALA A 55 -10.46 -1.80 -6.65
N ARG A 56 -10.90 -1.24 -7.78
CA ARG A 56 -11.82 -0.10 -7.86
C ARG A 56 -13.15 -0.55 -8.42
N GLN A 57 -14.24 -0.21 -7.75
CA GLN A 57 -15.57 -0.47 -8.27
C GLN A 57 -15.89 0.48 -9.44
N VAL A 58 -16.30 -0.09 -10.57
CA VAL A 58 -16.70 0.64 -11.79
C VAL A 58 -18.09 0.15 -12.24
N ALA A 59 -18.68 0.81 -13.24
CA ALA A 59 -19.98 0.38 -13.76
C ALA A 59 -19.87 -1.06 -14.30
N GLY A 60 -20.61 -1.99 -13.69
CA GLY A 60 -20.63 -3.40 -14.09
C GLY A 60 -19.59 -4.31 -13.44
N GLY A 61 -18.75 -3.84 -12.51
CA GLY A 61 -17.82 -4.73 -11.81
C GLY A 61 -16.67 -4.06 -11.07
N TRP A 62 -15.54 -4.77 -11.00
CA TRP A 62 -14.30 -4.32 -10.38
C TRP A 62 -13.19 -4.22 -11.41
N GLU A 63 -12.57 -3.05 -11.49
CA GLU A 63 -11.29 -2.86 -12.18
C GLU A 63 -10.17 -3.22 -11.20
N ILE A 64 -9.40 -4.26 -11.52
CA ILE A 64 -8.37 -4.81 -10.65
C ILE A 64 -7.01 -4.61 -11.31
N ARG A 65 -6.04 -4.09 -10.57
CA ARG A 65 -4.68 -3.85 -11.04
C ARG A 65 -3.65 -4.29 -10.01
N SER A 66 -2.59 -4.94 -10.47
CA SER A 66 -1.38 -5.17 -9.68
C SER A 66 -0.48 -3.94 -9.76
N LEU A 67 -0.01 -3.45 -8.62
CA LEU A 67 0.90 -2.29 -8.53
C LEU A 67 2.33 -2.69 -8.15
N GLU A 68 2.50 -3.81 -7.44
CA GLU A 68 3.80 -4.25 -6.97
C GLU A 68 3.83 -5.75 -6.74
N THR A 69 4.97 -6.38 -7.02
CA THR A 69 5.28 -7.75 -6.62
C THR A 69 6.60 -7.77 -5.90
N SER A 70 6.66 -8.47 -4.77
CA SER A 70 7.76 -8.38 -3.85
C SER A 70 7.94 -9.67 -3.05
N ASP A 71 9.08 -9.77 -2.37
CA ASP A 71 9.31 -10.80 -1.36
C ASP A 71 8.79 -10.36 0.02
N GLY A 72 8.55 -11.34 0.89
CA GLY A 72 8.23 -11.11 2.29
C GLY A 72 6.75 -10.90 2.58
N THR A 73 6.46 -10.12 3.63
CA THR A 73 5.10 -9.92 4.17
C THR A 73 4.87 -8.44 4.49
N PRO A 74 4.74 -7.58 3.45
CA PRO A 74 4.47 -6.17 3.67
C PRO A 74 3.06 -5.96 4.21
N VAL A 75 2.86 -4.79 4.81
CA VAL A 75 1.56 -4.28 5.21
C VAL A 75 1.13 -3.13 4.30
N VAL A 76 -0.17 -2.86 4.26
CA VAL A 76 -0.75 -1.76 3.50
C VAL A 76 -1.63 -0.89 4.38
N TRP A 77 -1.51 0.42 4.19
CA TRP A 77 -2.46 1.39 4.75
C TRP A 77 -2.65 2.57 3.80
N ARG A 78 -3.46 3.55 4.23
CA ARG A 78 -3.71 4.78 3.49
C ARG A 78 -3.16 5.97 4.25
N GLU A 79 -2.67 6.94 3.50
CA GLU A 79 -2.39 8.28 4.02
C GLU A 79 -3.26 9.32 3.31
N GLY A 80 -3.27 10.53 3.85
CA GLY A 80 -3.99 11.66 3.28
C GLY A 80 -3.44 12.12 1.92
N PRO A 81 -4.08 13.10 1.28
CA PRO A 81 -3.42 13.88 0.23
C PRO A 81 -2.26 14.68 0.83
N GLY A 82 -1.26 15.01 0.02
CA GLY A 82 -0.09 15.73 0.51
C GLY A 82 1.13 15.63 -0.38
N LYS A 83 2.25 16.09 0.16
CA LYS A 83 3.57 16.01 -0.46
C LYS A 83 4.32 14.81 0.12
N TYR A 84 4.83 13.98 -0.78
CA TYR A 84 5.63 12.81 -0.44
C TYR A 84 6.96 12.94 -1.18
N ASP A 85 8.02 13.15 -0.42
CA ASP A 85 9.40 13.17 -0.92
C ASP A 85 9.97 11.74 -0.84
N ASP A 86 10.77 11.36 -1.84
CA ASP A 86 11.56 10.14 -1.73
C ASP A 86 12.68 10.27 -0.70
N ILE A 87 13.35 9.15 -0.41
CA ILE A 87 14.42 9.07 0.59
C ILE A 87 15.56 10.09 0.39
N TYR A 88 15.82 10.51 -0.85
CA TYR A 88 16.87 11.47 -1.20
C TYR A 88 16.35 12.90 -1.45
N GLY A 89 15.03 13.11 -1.41
CA GLY A 89 14.38 14.38 -1.72
C GLY A 89 14.45 14.80 -3.20
N GLU A 90 14.81 13.89 -4.09
CA GLU A 90 14.99 14.10 -5.53
C GLU A 90 13.67 13.96 -6.28
N LYS A 91 12.92 12.90 -5.96
CA LYS A 91 11.58 12.65 -6.52
C LYS A 91 10.51 13.08 -5.54
N LYS A 92 9.49 13.78 -6.06
CA LYS A 92 8.40 14.34 -5.25
C LYS A 92 7.06 14.05 -5.88
N ILE A 93 6.17 13.45 -5.11
CA ILE A 93 4.77 13.29 -5.46
C ILE A 93 3.95 14.35 -4.72
N ARG A 94 3.09 15.06 -5.45
CA ARG A 94 2.04 15.91 -4.89
C ARG A 94 0.69 15.24 -5.11
N ALA A 95 0.29 14.43 -4.15
CA ALA A 95 -0.96 13.67 -4.23
C ALA A 95 -2.15 14.58 -3.91
N LYS A 96 -3.09 14.69 -4.86
CA LYS A 96 -4.37 15.39 -4.65
C LYS A 96 -5.38 14.56 -3.86
N ASN A 97 -5.20 13.24 -3.86
CA ASN A 97 -6.08 12.26 -3.23
C ASN A 97 -5.31 11.46 -2.18
N SER A 98 -6.02 10.63 -1.42
CA SER A 98 -5.38 9.67 -0.51
C SER A 98 -4.43 8.73 -1.26
N VAL A 99 -3.29 8.45 -0.67
CA VAL A 99 -2.27 7.55 -1.21
C VAL A 99 -2.33 6.17 -0.57
N ILE A 100 -1.69 5.20 -1.22
CA ILE A 100 -1.50 3.85 -0.67
C ILE A 100 -0.05 3.76 -0.20
N VAL A 101 0.15 3.30 1.02
CA VAL A 101 1.49 3.00 1.56
C VAL A 101 1.64 1.50 1.68
N LEU A 102 2.67 0.95 1.05
CA LEU A 102 3.11 -0.43 1.19
C LEU A 102 4.41 -0.44 1.99
N CYS A 103 4.51 -1.21 3.07
CA CYS A 103 5.65 -1.15 3.98
C CYS A 103 6.09 -2.53 4.46
N TRP A 104 7.40 -2.75 4.45
CA TRP A 104 8.08 -3.81 5.16
C TRP A 104 8.64 -3.23 6.45
N TYR A 105 7.95 -3.46 7.57
CA TYR A 105 8.42 -2.96 8.87
C TYR A 105 9.88 -3.35 9.12
N GLY A 106 10.69 -2.34 9.45
CA GLY A 106 12.12 -2.52 9.69
C GLY A 106 13.02 -2.51 8.45
N SER A 107 12.48 -2.26 7.26
CA SER A 107 13.25 -2.02 6.02
C SER A 107 12.66 -0.81 5.28
N SER A 108 11.76 -1.03 4.34
CA SER A 108 11.37 -0.03 3.36
C SER A 108 9.88 0.27 3.37
N ALA A 109 9.51 1.41 2.80
CA ALA A 109 8.13 1.75 2.48
C ALA A 109 8.03 2.46 1.14
N ILE A 110 6.96 2.19 0.40
CA ILE A 110 6.64 2.79 -0.90
C ILE A 110 5.29 3.49 -0.80
N VAL A 111 5.23 4.74 -1.29
CA VAL A 111 3.98 5.47 -1.49
C VAL A 111 3.59 5.37 -2.95
N TYR A 112 2.33 5.01 -3.20
CA TYR A 112 1.70 5.05 -4.50
C TYR A 112 0.66 6.16 -4.52
N ALA A 113 0.63 6.95 -5.60
CA ALA A 113 -0.35 8.01 -5.80
C ALA A 113 -0.91 7.99 -7.23
N TRP A 114 -2.20 8.28 -7.35
CA TRP A 114 -2.83 8.53 -8.65
C TRP A 114 -2.65 9.99 -9.06
N THR A 115 -2.08 10.23 -10.24
CA THR A 115 -1.82 11.59 -10.76
C THR A 115 -2.97 12.16 -11.58
N GLY A 116 -4.04 11.38 -11.80
CA GLY A 116 -5.09 11.69 -12.77
C GLY A 116 -4.96 10.93 -14.09
N LYS A 117 -3.74 10.44 -14.41
CA LYS A 117 -3.45 9.68 -15.63
C LYS A 117 -2.77 8.34 -15.37
N GLU A 118 -1.88 8.29 -14.38
CA GLU A 118 -1.07 7.11 -14.08
C GLU A 118 -0.81 7.00 -12.58
N VAL A 119 -0.31 5.84 -12.17
CA VAL A 119 0.17 5.62 -10.81
C VAL A 119 1.65 5.99 -10.76
N GLU A 120 1.99 6.94 -9.90
CA GLU A 120 3.38 7.24 -9.56
C GLU A 120 3.72 6.65 -8.19
N LYS A 121 5.02 6.32 -8.00
CA LYS A 121 5.53 5.84 -6.71
C LYS A 121 6.86 6.47 -6.30
N VAL A 122 7.07 6.57 -4.98
CA VAL A 122 8.33 6.98 -4.32
C VAL A 122 8.62 6.07 -3.13
N TRP A 123 9.91 5.85 -2.85
CA TRP A 123 10.38 5.12 -1.67
C TRP A 123 10.58 6.11 -0.51
N LEU A 124 9.97 5.83 0.64
CA LEU A 124 10.10 6.63 1.86
C LEU A 124 11.27 6.20 2.75
N SER A 125 11.69 4.94 2.65
CA SER A 125 12.83 4.37 3.36
C SER A 125 13.39 3.18 2.58
N ASP A 126 14.64 2.82 2.89
CA ASP A 126 15.40 1.69 2.33
C ASP A 126 15.51 0.58 3.39
#